data_AF-A0A1F9QHR5-F1
#
_entry.id   AF-A0A1F9QHR5-F1
#
_cell.length_a   1.000
_cell.length_b   1.000
_cell.length_c   1.000
_cell.angle_alpha   90.00
_cell.angle_beta   90.00
_cell.angle_gamma   90.00
#
_symmetry.space_group_name_H-M   'P 1'
#
loop_
_entity.id
_entity.type
_entity.pdbx_description
1 polymer ?
#
loop_
_entity_poly.entity_id
_entity_poly.type
_entity_poly.pdbx_seq_one_letter_code
_entity_poly.pdbx_strand_id
1 'polypeptide(L)'
;MGIWKNAFKLPGRGVVAEEEKKFLRDLALKVKKRSMGSVAALALESTRPLHGLGSQALVFLTPMLSALFSGAEMERLVKLLENPEAVTFFVEELDADITKADK
;
A
#
# COMPACT_ATOMS: atom_id res chain seq x y z
N MET A 1 -17.04 1.60 33.86
CA MET A 1 -15.72 2.28 33.74
C MET A 1 -14.86 1.45 32.79
N GLY A 2 -14.65 1.93 31.55
CA GLY A 2 -14.09 1.12 30.46
C GLY A 2 -12.58 1.23 30.35
N ILE A 3 -11.84 0.46 31.15
CA ILE A 3 -10.36 0.36 31.09
C ILE A 3 -9.85 -0.15 29.73
N TRP A 4 -10.74 -0.71 28.91
CA TRP A 4 -10.44 -1.32 27.61
C TRP A 4 -10.66 -0.41 26.39
N LYS A 5 -11.11 0.85 26.57
CA LYS A 5 -11.55 1.71 25.45
C LYS A 5 -10.41 2.05 24.45
N ASN A 6 -9.15 1.81 24.81
CA ASN A 6 -7.98 2.14 23.99
C ASN A 6 -6.94 1.00 23.89
N ALA A 7 -7.22 -0.21 24.40
CA ALA A 7 -6.22 -1.28 24.51
C ALA A 7 -5.67 -1.79 23.16
N PHE A 8 -6.40 -1.54 22.08
CA PHE A 8 -6.03 -1.95 20.70
C PHE A 8 -5.77 -0.76 19.77
N LYS A 9 -5.71 0.47 20.29
CA LYS A 9 -5.36 1.63 19.48
C LYS A 9 -3.85 1.64 19.27
N LEU A 10 -3.41 0.95 18.21
CA LEU A 10 -2.08 1.19 17.67
C LEU A 10 -1.99 2.69 17.34
N PRO A 11 -0.88 3.37 17.69
CA PRO A 11 -0.70 4.75 17.25
C PRO A 11 -0.78 4.74 15.73
N GLY A 12 -1.85 5.30 15.19
CA GLY A 12 -2.00 5.45 13.75
C GLY A 12 -0.79 6.22 13.26
N ARG A 13 -0.01 5.63 12.35
CA ARG A 13 0.94 6.42 11.59
C ARG A 13 0.10 7.50 10.91
N GLY A 14 0.42 8.75 11.18
CA GLY A 14 -0.40 9.90 10.78
C GLY A 14 -0.50 10.08 9.27
N VAL A 15 -1.07 11.22 8.88
CA VAL A 15 -1.30 11.64 7.49
C VAL A 15 -0.11 11.32 6.59
N VAL A 16 -0.37 10.62 5.49
CA VAL A 16 0.63 10.28 4.46
C VAL A 16 1.17 11.57 3.84
N ALA A 17 2.49 11.76 3.87
CA ALA A 17 3.14 12.94 3.32
C ALA A 17 3.01 12.98 1.78
N GLU A 18 3.08 14.16 1.17
CA GLU A 18 2.92 14.29 -0.30
C GLU A 18 4.03 13.58 -1.08
N GLU A 19 5.26 13.53 -0.55
CA GLU A 19 6.38 12.79 -1.14
C GLU A 19 6.15 11.28 -1.11
N GLU A 20 5.43 10.79 -0.10
CA GLU A 20 5.03 9.39 0.03
C GLU A 20 3.89 9.05 -0.92
N LYS A 21 2.88 9.94 -1.03
CA LYS A 21 1.81 9.81 -2.02
C LYS A 21 2.36 9.82 -3.45
N LYS A 22 3.28 10.73 -3.76
CA LYS A 22 3.95 10.76 -5.08
C LYS A 22 4.64 9.43 -5.37
N PHE A 23 5.39 8.91 -4.39
CA PHE A 23 6.04 7.61 -4.53
C PHE A 23 5.04 6.47 -4.79
N LEU A 24 3.93 6.41 -4.04
CA LEU A 24 2.89 5.41 -4.22
C LEU A 24 2.18 5.53 -5.58
N ARG A 25 1.95 6.75 -6.08
CA ARG A 25 1.42 7.00 -7.44
C ARG A 25 2.36 6.48 -8.52
N ASP A 26 3.64 6.81 -8.42
CA ASP A 26 4.67 6.37 -9.36
C ASP A 26 4.76 4.82 -9.39
N LEU A 27 4.62 4.17 -8.23
CA LEU A 27 4.55 2.71 -8.11
C LEU A 27 3.27 2.14 -8.73
N ALA A 28 2.11 2.71 -8.43
CA ALA A 28 0.84 2.24 -8.97
C ALA A 28 0.84 2.30 -10.51
N LEU A 29 1.41 3.35 -11.10
CA LEU A 29 1.61 3.46 -12.56
C LEU A 29 2.49 2.33 -13.12
N LYS A 30 3.60 1.97 -12.44
CA LYS A 30 4.48 0.86 -12.84
C LYS A 30 3.74 -0.49 -12.83
N VAL A 31 2.82 -0.69 -11.87
CA VAL A 31 1.99 -1.91 -11.75
C VAL A 31 0.89 -1.92 -12.82
N LYS A 32 0.17 -0.81 -12.99
CA LYS A 32 -0.92 -0.67 -13.98
C LYS A 32 -0.45 -0.84 -15.42
N LYS A 33 0.73 -0.32 -15.78
CA LYS A 33 1.34 -0.49 -17.12
C LYS A 33 1.55 -1.94 -17.54
N ARG A 34 1.48 -2.89 -16.60
CA ARG A 34 1.64 -4.34 -16.84
C ARG A 34 0.32 -5.11 -16.73
N SER A 35 -0.82 -4.42 -16.71
CA SER A 35 -2.15 -5.01 -16.52
C SER A 35 -2.31 -5.73 -15.18
N MET A 36 -1.51 -5.36 -14.16
CA MET A 36 -1.51 -5.99 -12.83
C MET A 36 -2.24 -5.16 -11.75
N GLY A 37 -2.84 -4.02 -12.12
CA GLY A 37 -3.47 -3.07 -11.17
C GLY A 37 -4.52 -3.75 -10.29
N SER A 38 -5.54 -4.35 -10.92
CA SER A 38 -6.66 -4.99 -10.22
C SER A 38 -6.23 -6.21 -9.39
N VAL A 39 -5.21 -6.96 -9.83
CA VAL A 39 -4.68 -8.10 -9.07
C VAL A 39 -3.95 -7.61 -7.81
N ALA A 40 -3.18 -6.52 -7.92
CA ALA A 40 -2.49 -5.92 -6.80
C ALA A 40 -3.47 -5.28 -5.80
N ALA A 41 -4.50 -4.59 -6.29
CA ALA A 41 -5.56 -4.02 -5.47
C ALA A 41 -6.29 -5.12 -4.68
N LEU A 42 -6.79 -6.16 -5.38
CA LEU A 42 -7.46 -7.30 -4.75
C LEU A 42 -6.59 -7.98 -3.68
N ALA A 43 -5.30 -8.19 -3.96
CA ALA A 43 -4.37 -8.78 -3.00
C ALA A 43 -4.20 -7.91 -1.75
N LEU A 44 -4.05 -6.61 -1.92
CA LEU A 44 -3.94 -5.66 -0.80
C LEU A 44 -5.24 -5.59 0.01
N GLU A 45 -6.40 -5.50 -0.64
CA GLU A 45 -7.69 -5.51 0.03
C GLU A 45 -7.94 -6.79 0.82
N SER A 46 -7.54 -7.95 0.28
CA SER A 46 -7.64 -9.24 0.94
C SER A 46 -6.84 -9.30 2.25
N THR A 47 -5.87 -8.40 2.43
CA THR A 47 -5.03 -8.33 3.64
C THR A 47 -5.50 -7.29 4.66
N ARG A 48 -6.52 -6.47 4.33
CA ARG A 48 -7.13 -5.47 5.24
C ARG A 48 -7.68 -6.02 6.58
N PRO A 49 -8.23 -7.25 6.71
CA PRO A 49 -8.70 -7.73 8.01
C PRO A 49 -7.57 -8.04 9.01
N LEU A 50 -6.31 -8.01 8.58
CA LEU A 50 -5.17 -8.50 9.35
C LEU A 50 -4.31 -7.33 9.83
N HIS A 51 -4.70 -6.72 10.95
CA HIS A 51 -3.86 -5.75 11.66
C HIS A 51 -2.48 -6.38 11.94
N GLY A 52 -1.45 -5.90 11.24
CA GLY A 52 -0.06 -6.35 11.40
C GLY A 52 0.52 -7.22 10.29
N LEU A 53 -0.25 -7.58 9.24
CA LEU A 53 0.23 -8.43 8.13
C LEU A 53 0.43 -7.70 6.80
N GLY A 54 0.34 -6.37 6.75
CA GLY A 54 0.68 -5.58 5.55
C GLY A 54 2.10 -5.91 5.02
N SER A 55 3.04 -6.21 5.91
CA SER A 55 4.38 -6.69 5.57
C SER A 55 4.39 -8.11 4.99
N GLN A 56 3.49 -9.01 5.41
CA GLN A 56 3.42 -10.39 4.90
C GLN A 56 2.66 -10.52 3.59
N ALA A 57 1.67 -9.65 3.34
CA ALA A 57 1.08 -9.45 2.03
C ALA A 57 2.16 -9.09 0.99
N LEU A 58 3.08 -8.22 1.39
CA LEU A 58 4.21 -7.86 0.55
C LEU A 58 5.19 -9.01 0.38
N VAL A 59 5.50 -9.80 1.40
CA VAL A 59 6.34 -11.01 1.22
C VAL A 59 5.75 -11.96 0.18
N PHE A 60 4.42 -12.13 0.15
CA PHE A 60 3.72 -12.90 -0.88
C PHE A 60 3.83 -12.26 -2.28
N LEU A 61 3.71 -10.93 -2.36
CA LEU A 61 3.81 -10.17 -3.61
C LEU A 61 5.27 -9.88 -4.02
N THR A 62 6.25 -10.06 -3.14
CA THR A 62 7.68 -9.75 -3.34
C THR A 62 8.24 -10.32 -4.62
N PRO A 63 8.04 -11.60 -5.00
CA PRO A 63 8.58 -12.12 -6.27
C PRO A 63 8.01 -11.42 -7.51
N MET A 64 6.77 -10.93 -7.45
CA MET A 64 6.18 -10.16 -8.54
C MET A 64 6.68 -8.71 -8.54
N LEU A 65 6.84 -8.12 -7.35
CA LEU A 65 7.22 -6.71 -7.17
C LEU A 65 8.74 -6.49 -7.30
N SER A 66 9.59 -7.45 -6.91
CA SER A 66 11.06 -7.35 -6.99
C SER A 66 11.59 -7.30 -8.42
N ALA A 67 10.85 -7.85 -9.38
CA ALA A 67 11.12 -7.67 -10.81
C ALA A 67 10.79 -6.25 -11.31
N LEU A 68 10.02 -5.48 -10.54
CA LEU A 68 9.49 -4.16 -10.91
C LEU A 68 10.18 -3.02 -10.16
N PHE A 69 10.79 -3.32 -9.01
CA PHE A 69 11.32 -2.34 -8.07
C PHE A 69 12.69 -2.75 -7.56
N SER A 70 13.53 -1.74 -7.33
CA SER A 70 14.79 -1.92 -6.62
C SER A 70 14.56 -2.34 -5.16
N GLY A 71 15.57 -2.94 -4.52
CA GLY A 71 15.49 -3.32 -3.11
C GLY A 71 15.14 -2.14 -2.19
N ALA A 72 15.69 -0.96 -2.46
CA ALA A 72 15.39 0.26 -1.71
C ALA A 72 13.93 0.74 -1.88
N GLU A 73 13.37 0.62 -3.09
CA GLU A 73 11.95 0.91 -3.34
C GLU A 73 11.05 -0.09 -2.60
N MET A 74 11.41 -1.38 -2.56
CA MET A 74 10.66 -2.38 -1.82
C MET A 74 10.69 -2.15 -0.32
N GLU A 75 11.85 -1.86 0.27
CA GLU A 75 11.95 -1.54 1.70
C GLU A 75 11.11 -0.31 2.06
N ARG A 76 11.12 0.71 1.20
CA ARG A 76 10.29 1.92 1.38
C ARG A 76 8.81 1.61 1.29
N LEU A 77 8.40 0.79 0.32
CA LEU A 77 7.02 0.34 0.15
C LEU A 77 6.54 -0.47 1.37
N VAL A 78 7.36 -1.40 1.88
CA VAL A 78 7.05 -2.17 3.09
C VAL A 78 6.81 -1.28 4.29
N LYS A 79 7.68 -0.30 4.53
CA LYS A 79 7.50 0.67 5.62
C LYS A 79 6.23 1.51 5.43
N LEU A 80 5.90 1.92 4.20
CA LEU A 80 4.70 2.71 3.94
C LEU A 80 3.41 1.92 4.18
N LEU A 81 3.36 0.64 3.80
CA LEU A 81 2.16 -0.18 3.93
C LEU A 81 1.86 -0.64 5.37
N GLU A 82 2.75 -0.34 6.32
CA GLU A 82 2.43 -0.39 7.75
C GLU A 82 1.51 0.78 8.19
N ASN A 83 1.36 1.82 7.37
CA ASN A 83 0.38 2.90 7.56
C ASN A 83 -0.93 2.54 6.84
N PRO A 84 -2.06 2.33 7.55
CA PRO A 84 -3.36 2.04 6.95
C PRO A 84 -3.86 3.09 5.95
N GLU A 85 -3.54 4.37 6.18
CA GLU A 85 -3.90 5.46 5.26
C GLU A 85 -3.11 5.36 3.95
N ALA A 86 -1.83 4.98 4.02
CA ALA A 86 -1.01 4.75 2.84
C ALA A 86 -1.48 3.53 2.04
N VAL A 87 -1.92 2.46 2.73
CA VAL A 87 -2.54 1.29 2.08
C VAL A 87 -3.82 1.69 1.35
N THR A 88 -4.68 2.48 2.01
CA THR A 88 -5.95 2.94 1.42
C THR A 88 -5.68 3.76 0.17
N PHE A 89 -4.80 4.77 0.27
CA PHE A 89 -4.38 5.59 -0.87
C PHE A 89 -3.77 4.74 -1.99
N PHE A 90 -2.92 3.77 -1.67
CA PHE A 90 -2.28 2.95 -2.70
C PHE A 90 -3.26 2.05 -3.46
N VAL A 91 -4.26 1.49 -2.77
CA VAL A 91 -5.32 0.71 -3.43
C VAL A 91 -6.14 1.60 -4.37
N GLU A 92 -6.52 2.80 -3.92
CA GLU A 92 -7.24 3.77 -4.77
C GLU A 92 -6.44 4.12 -6.03
N GLU A 93 -5.13 4.30 -5.91
CA GLU A 93 -4.25 4.57 -7.06
C GLU A 93 -4.06 3.37 -7.98
N LEU A 94 -4.11 2.14 -7.45
CA LEU A 94 -4.05 0.90 -8.25
C LEU A 94 -5.34 0.66 -9.05
N ASP A 95 -6.49 1.03 -8.50
CA ASP A 95 -7.81 0.91 -9.15
C ASP A 95 -8.13 2.10 -10.07
N ALA A 96 -7.48 3.25 -9.88
CA ALA A 96 -7.67 4.40 -10.75
C ALA A 96 -7.22 4.11 -12.19
N ASP A 97 -8.09 4.40 -13.16
CA ASP A 97 -7.75 4.33 -14.58
C ASP A 97 -6.49 5.15 -14.90
N ILE A 98 -5.65 4.64 -15.80
CA ILE A 98 -4.40 5.29 -16.24
C ILE A 98 -4.68 6.71 -16.80
N THR A 99 -5.89 6.95 -17.32
CA THR A 99 -6.31 8.23 -17.92
C THR A 99 -6.54 9.38 -16.93
N LYS A 100 -6.65 9.11 -15.61
CA LYS A 100 -6.82 10.16 -14.59
C LYS A 100 -5.51 10.71 -14.02
N ALA A 101 -4.37 10.10 -14.33
CA ALA A 101 -3.08 10.47 -13.73
C ALA A 101 -2.46 11.76 -14.32
N ASP A 102 -3.01 12.27 -15.44
CA ASP A 102 -2.50 13.43 -16.20
C ASP A 102 -3.38 14.70 -16.10
N LYS A 103 -4.32 14.75 -15.15
CA LYS A 103 -5.22 15.91 -14.98
C LYS A 103 -5.05 16.63 -13.64
#